data_AF-A0A656KJQ7-F1
#
_entry.id   AF-A0A656KJQ7-F1
#
_cell.length_a   1.000
_cell.length_b   1.000
_cell.length_c   1.000
_cell.angle_alpha   90.00
_cell.angle_beta   90.00
_cell.angle_gamma   90.00
#
_symmetry.space_group_name_H-M   'P 1'
#
loop_
_entity.id
_entity.type
_entity.pdbx_description
1 polymer ?
#
loop_
_entity_poly.entity_id
_entity_poly.type
_entity_poly.pdbx_seq_one_letter_code
_entity_poly.pdbx_strand_id
1 'polypeptide(L)'
;MAIISVSFLRHKITSSDAATYNQSSISETELSDLAKEVLCYIYDNYIEPHSLATATTPPTSLCLVGVGNAYRGINRFLSARGCRRMVTSVLCFVSGSLRPVSSETDPGLSTWYRSHSRIYVGETHTVWNHDDIVRRIQKMRFGSVIKAIGCSSVDSMLKLLVHPLPEAINFINDKIAAWKDLNSSYLGDPDETEDEEMTG
;
A
#
# COMPACT_ATOMS: atom_id res chain seq x y z
N MET A 1 8.38 11.89 9.57
CA MET A 1 7.41 11.03 8.87
C MET A 1 6.19 11.87 8.54
N ALA A 2 5.82 11.98 7.27
CA ALA A 2 4.58 12.63 6.84
C ALA A 2 3.49 11.57 6.62
N ILE A 3 2.23 11.91 6.87
CA ILE A 3 1.09 11.00 6.67
C ILE A 3 0.12 11.66 5.70
N ILE A 4 -0.22 10.94 4.63
CA ILE A 4 -1.28 11.31 3.70
C ILE A 4 -2.43 10.33 3.90
N SER A 5 -3.61 10.83 4.24
CA SER A 5 -4.81 10.04 4.42
C SER A 5 -5.80 10.30 3.30
N VAL A 6 -6.28 9.23 2.66
CA VAL A 6 -7.25 9.29 1.56
C VAL A 6 -8.42 8.39 1.91
N SER A 7 -9.61 8.97 1.93
CA SER A 7 -10.87 8.28 2.25
C SER A 7 -11.81 8.33 1.06
N PHE A 8 -12.40 7.18 0.71
CA PHE A 8 -13.33 7.07 -0.41
C PHE A 8 -14.74 6.81 0.10
N LEU A 9 -15.68 7.67 -0.27
CA LEU A 9 -17.10 7.49 0.04
C LEU A 9 -17.68 6.34 -0.77
N ARG A 10 -18.47 5.48 -0.12
CA ARG A 10 -19.06 4.30 -0.75
C ARG A 10 -20.43 4.57 -1.39
N HIS A 11 -21.03 5.73 -1.11
CA HIS A 11 -22.37 6.10 -1.53
C HIS A 11 -22.32 7.18 -2.61
N LYS A 12 -23.13 7.02 -3.67
CA LYS A 12 -23.37 8.09 -4.63
C LYS A 12 -24.36 9.09 -4.01
N ILE A 13 -24.03 10.37 -4.05
CA ILE A 13 -24.97 11.44 -3.71
C ILE A 13 -25.76 11.74 -4.99
N THR A 14 -27.00 11.26 -5.09
CA THR A 14 -27.89 11.58 -6.21
C THR A 14 -28.73 12.82 -5.87
N SER A 15 -28.71 13.84 -6.73
CA SER A 15 -29.37 15.14 -6.52
C SER A 15 -30.86 15.16 -6.90
N SER A 16 -31.57 14.02 -6.89
CA SER A 16 -32.98 13.96 -7.27
C SER A 16 -33.84 13.36 -6.16
N ASP A 17 -34.66 14.22 -5.57
CA ASP A 17 -35.84 13.99 -4.73
C ASP A 17 -35.68 13.13 -3.46
N ALA A 18 -35.86 13.81 -2.32
CA ALA A 18 -35.85 13.31 -0.95
C ALA A 18 -36.94 12.26 -0.61
N ALA A 19 -37.56 11.61 -1.60
CA ALA A 19 -38.70 10.72 -1.41
C ALA A 19 -38.41 9.24 -1.74
N THR A 20 -37.25 8.90 -2.30
CA THR A 20 -36.89 7.48 -2.51
C THR A 20 -35.38 7.29 -2.29
N TYR A 21 -35.01 6.92 -1.07
CA TYR A 21 -33.66 6.51 -0.68
C TYR A 21 -33.27 5.17 -1.33
N ASN A 22 -33.20 5.13 -2.66
CA ASN A 22 -32.50 4.05 -3.34
C ASN A 22 -31.00 4.38 -3.29
N GLN A 23 -30.36 4.04 -2.16
CA GLN A 23 -28.92 4.13 -1.97
C GLN A 23 -28.19 3.25 -3.00
N SER A 24 -27.89 3.80 -4.17
CA SER A 24 -26.99 3.14 -5.11
C SER A 24 -25.56 3.22 -4.54
N SER A 25 -25.07 2.10 -4.02
CA SER A 25 -23.66 1.99 -3.59
C SER A 25 -22.75 1.98 -4.81
N ILE A 26 -21.62 2.68 -4.75
CA ILE A 26 -20.56 2.61 -5.75
C ILE A 26 -20.08 1.16 -5.83
N SER A 27 -19.97 0.62 -7.05
CA SER A 27 -19.45 -0.74 -7.24
C SER A 27 -18.00 -0.81 -6.80
N GLU A 28 -17.53 -1.99 -6.37
CA GLU A 28 -16.13 -2.13 -5.95
C GLU A 28 -15.13 -1.86 -7.09
N THR A 29 -15.55 -2.06 -8.34
CA THR A 29 -14.72 -1.77 -9.50
C THR A 29 -14.60 -0.27 -9.73
N GLU A 30 -15.71 0.47 -9.71
CA GLU A 30 -15.69 1.95 -9.79
C GLU A 30 -14.87 2.55 -8.65
N LEU A 31 -15.06 2.06 -7.42
CA LEU A 31 -14.30 2.52 -6.26
C LEU A 31 -12.80 2.26 -6.42
N SER A 32 -12.44 1.10 -6.98
CA SER A 32 -11.05 0.74 -7.27
C SER A 32 -10.44 1.60 -8.38
N ASP A 33 -11.23 2.00 -9.38
CA ASP A 33 -10.77 2.90 -10.44
C ASP A 33 -10.56 4.33 -9.94
N LEU A 34 -11.50 4.85 -9.15
CA LEU A 34 -11.36 6.13 -8.48
C LEU A 34 -10.13 6.14 -7.57
N ALA A 35 -9.96 5.09 -6.75
CA ALA A 35 -8.80 4.98 -5.87
C ALA A 35 -7.49 4.94 -6.66
N LYS A 36 -7.44 4.21 -7.78
CA LYS A 36 -6.28 4.20 -8.68
C LYS A 36 -5.99 5.60 -9.22
N GLU A 37 -7.01 6.31 -9.73
CA GLU A 37 -6.85 7.65 -10.31
C GLU A 37 -6.32 8.65 -9.29
N VAL A 38 -6.91 8.68 -8.09
CA VAL A 38 -6.46 9.55 -7.00
C VAL A 38 -5.02 9.22 -6.57
N LEU A 39 -4.68 7.93 -6.42
CA LEU A 39 -3.32 7.52 -6.06
C LEU A 39 -2.31 7.87 -7.15
N CYS A 40 -2.64 7.68 -8.43
CA CYS A 40 -1.79 8.12 -9.54
C CYS A 40 -1.60 9.63 -9.53
N TYR A 41 -2.67 10.40 -9.34
CA TYR A 41 -2.59 11.86 -9.29
C TYR A 41 -1.70 12.35 -8.14
N ILE A 42 -1.89 11.81 -6.93
CA ILE A 42 -1.06 12.14 -5.78
C ILE A 42 0.41 11.78 -6.06
N TYR A 43 0.65 10.58 -6.60
CA TYR A 43 2.00 10.11 -6.88
C TYR A 43 2.69 11.01 -7.92
N ASP A 44 2.08 11.19 -9.10
CA ASP A 44 2.67 11.90 -10.23
C ASP A 44 2.93 13.39 -9.91
N ASN A 45 2.04 14.03 -9.13
CA ASN A 45 2.10 15.48 -8.90
C ASN A 45 2.77 15.88 -7.58
N TYR A 46 2.80 15.01 -6.57
CA TYR A 46 3.26 15.37 -5.23
C TYR A 46 4.30 14.43 -4.63
N ILE A 47 4.48 13.21 -5.16
CA ILE A 47 5.45 12.26 -4.62
C ILE A 47 6.64 12.09 -5.54
N GLU A 48 6.41 11.75 -6.81
CA GLU A 48 7.45 11.55 -7.83
C GLU A 48 8.34 12.79 -8.05
N PRO A 49 7.82 14.04 -7.99
CA PRO A 49 8.69 15.23 -8.06
C PRO A 49 9.71 15.32 -6.92
N HIS A 50 9.48 14.63 -5.80
CA HIS A 50 10.40 14.53 -4.66
C HIS A 50 11.10 13.16 -4.58
N SER A 51 11.22 12.48 -5.73
CA SER A 51 11.93 11.20 -5.84
C SER A 51 13.45 11.36 -5.84
N LEU A 52 14.15 10.23 -5.67
CA LEU A 52 15.62 10.11 -5.86
C LEU A 52 16.13 10.73 -7.17
N ALA A 53 15.34 10.69 -8.24
CA ALA A 53 15.78 11.14 -9.56
C ALA A 53 15.61 12.66 -9.76
N THR A 54 14.86 13.33 -8.89
CA THR A 54 14.33 14.68 -9.14
C THR A 54 14.52 15.65 -7.98
N ALA A 55 14.83 15.17 -6.77
CA ALA A 55 14.85 16.01 -5.58
C ALA A 55 16.19 16.74 -5.35
N THR A 56 16.10 18.03 -5.03
CA THR A 56 17.14 18.86 -4.37
C THR A 56 17.19 18.67 -2.84
N THR A 57 16.30 17.83 -2.32
CA THR A 57 16.13 17.47 -0.91
C THR A 57 16.31 15.96 -0.73
N PRO A 58 16.59 15.46 0.49
CA PRO A 58 16.79 14.03 0.70
C PRO A 58 15.54 13.25 0.25
N PRO A 59 15.72 12.20 -0.56
CA PRO A 59 14.63 11.46 -1.18
C PRO A 59 13.74 10.77 -0.15
N THR A 60 12.43 10.72 -0.44
CA THR A 60 11.44 10.16 0.49
C THR A 60 11.03 8.74 0.09
N SER A 61 11.12 7.79 1.03
CA SER A 61 10.53 6.45 0.89
C SER A 61 9.02 6.48 1.12
N LEU A 62 8.25 5.65 0.39
CA LEU A 62 6.79 5.59 0.48
C LEU A 62 6.32 4.24 1.05
N CYS A 63 5.48 4.28 2.09
CA CYS A 63 4.74 3.11 2.59
C CYS A 63 3.25 3.27 2.23
N LEU A 64 2.65 2.26 1.61
CA LEU A 64 1.24 2.25 1.26
C LEU A 64 0.44 1.44 2.27
N VAL A 65 -0.61 2.02 2.84
CA VAL A 65 -1.53 1.32 3.75
C VAL A 65 -2.93 1.30 3.16
N GLY A 66 -3.46 0.10 2.93
CA GLY A 66 -4.79 -0.13 2.37
C GLY A 66 -5.74 -0.76 3.37
N VAL A 67 -6.95 -0.21 3.49
CA VAL A 67 -7.99 -0.73 4.39
C VAL A 67 -9.24 -1.07 3.59
N GLY A 68 -9.77 -2.28 3.79
CA GLY A 68 -10.94 -2.79 3.08
C GLY A 68 -10.72 -2.81 1.57
N ASN A 69 -11.59 -2.12 0.84
CA ASN A 69 -11.56 -2.08 -0.63
C ASN A 69 -10.43 -1.23 -1.22
N ALA A 70 -9.77 -0.37 -0.41
CA ALA A 70 -8.64 0.45 -0.88
C ALA A 70 -7.46 -0.40 -1.37
N TYR A 71 -7.31 -1.63 -0.87
CA TYR A 71 -6.35 -2.62 -1.37
C TYR A 71 -6.39 -2.79 -2.90
N ARG A 72 -7.60 -2.80 -3.49
CA ARG A 72 -7.76 -2.96 -4.94
C ARG A 72 -7.25 -1.74 -5.72
N GLY A 73 -7.48 -0.54 -5.18
CA GLY A 73 -6.94 0.71 -5.71
C GLY A 73 -5.43 0.72 -5.70
N ILE A 74 -4.81 0.32 -4.57
CA ILE A 74 -3.36 0.19 -4.44
C ILE A 74 -2.80 -0.80 -5.48
N ASN A 75 -3.41 -1.97 -5.63
CA ASN A 75 -2.97 -2.96 -6.62
C ASN A 75 -2.98 -2.39 -8.04
N ARG A 76 -4.05 -1.66 -8.41
CA ARG A 76 -4.15 -1.03 -9.72
C ARG A 76 -3.15 0.10 -9.90
N PHE A 77 -2.90 0.90 -8.86
CA PHE A 77 -1.87 1.94 -8.85
C PHE A 77 -0.48 1.34 -9.09
N LEU A 78 -0.12 0.28 -8.36
CA LEU A 78 1.16 -0.42 -8.51
C LEU A 78 1.35 -1.00 -9.93
N SER A 79 0.28 -1.47 -10.56
CA SER A 79 0.32 -1.93 -11.96
C SER A 79 0.44 -0.79 -12.97
N ALA A 80 -0.05 0.41 -12.64
CA ALA A 80 -0.13 1.55 -13.54
C ALA A 80 1.11 2.47 -13.50
N ARG A 81 1.95 2.37 -12.47
CA ARG A 81 3.11 3.25 -12.26
C ARG A 81 4.36 2.48 -11.86
N GLY A 82 5.50 2.90 -12.41
CA GLY A 82 6.85 2.39 -12.09
C GLY A 82 7.36 2.83 -10.72
N CYS A 83 6.56 2.67 -9.66
CA CYS A 83 6.77 3.29 -8.35
C CYS A 83 7.67 2.47 -7.39
N ARG A 84 8.19 1.31 -7.80
CA ARG A 84 8.99 0.39 -6.96
C ARG A 84 10.28 0.99 -6.40
N ARG A 85 10.79 2.07 -7.01
CA ARG A 85 11.99 2.78 -6.53
C ARG A 85 11.70 3.58 -5.26
N MET A 86 10.46 4.00 -5.06
CA MET A 86 10.03 4.80 -3.92
C MET A 86 9.18 4.01 -2.93
N VAL A 87 8.25 3.17 -3.43
CA VAL A 87 7.43 2.34 -2.56
C VAL A 87 8.32 1.28 -1.92
N THR A 88 8.44 1.30 -0.59
CA THR A 88 9.24 0.33 0.17
C THR A 88 8.39 -0.80 0.71
N SER A 89 7.14 -0.52 1.03
CA SER A 89 6.25 -1.49 1.67
C SER A 89 4.78 -1.22 1.35
N VAL A 90 4.01 -2.30 1.31
CA VAL A 90 2.55 -2.28 1.10
C VAL A 90 1.89 -3.11 2.20
N LEU A 91 1.05 -2.47 3.01
CA LEU A 91 0.34 -3.10 4.10
C LEU A 91 -1.15 -3.00 3.85
N CYS A 92 -1.86 -4.13 3.75
CA CYS A 92 -3.28 -4.10 3.44
C CYS A 92 -4.10 -4.99 4.38
N PHE A 93 -5.28 -4.51 4.77
CA PHE A 93 -6.26 -5.21 5.59
C PHE A 93 -7.52 -5.43 4.78
N VAL A 94 -7.75 -6.67 4.33
CA VAL A 94 -8.73 -6.96 3.27
C VAL A 94 -10.01 -7.56 3.85
N SER A 95 -11.16 -6.99 3.46
CA SER A 95 -12.51 -7.48 3.80
C SER A 95 -13.20 -8.30 2.70
N GLY A 96 -12.64 -8.32 1.47
CA GLY A 96 -13.28 -8.90 0.30
C GLY A 96 -12.37 -9.83 -0.50
N SER A 97 -12.77 -10.11 -1.74
CA SER A 97 -12.01 -11.03 -2.62
C SER A 97 -10.59 -10.51 -2.90
N LEU A 98 -9.61 -11.40 -2.76
CA LEU A 98 -8.22 -11.11 -3.13
C LEU A 98 -8.08 -10.98 -4.65
N ARG A 99 -7.17 -10.10 -5.09
CA ARG A 99 -6.90 -9.86 -6.51
C ARG A 99 -5.40 -9.95 -6.77
N PRO A 100 -4.96 -10.71 -7.79
CA PRO A 100 -3.55 -10.77 -8.12
C PRO A 100 -3.08 -9.41 -8.67
N VAL A 101 -1.83 -9.07 -8.38
CA VAL A 101 -1.15 -7.90 -8.95
C VAL A 101 -0.28 -8.36 -10.09
N SER A 102 -0.49 -7.81 -11.27
CA SER A 102 0.35 -8.04 -12.44
C SER A 102 0.40 -6.78 -13.30
N SER A 103 1.51 -6.59 -13.99
CA SER A 103 1.65 -5.59 -15.03
C SER A 103 2.24 -6.25 -16.27
N GLU A 104 1.76 -5.84 -17.44
CA GLU A 104 2.33 -6.24 -18.74
C GLU A 104 3.65 -5.51 -19.00
N THR A 105 3.76 -4.27 -18.53
CA THR A 105 4.94 -3.42 -18.69
C THR A 105 5.98 -3.65 -17.60
N ASP A 106 5.61 -4.30 -16.50
CA ASP A 106 6.52 -4.68 -15.42
C ASP A 106 6.36 -6.14 -15.00
N PRO A 107 7.10 -7.07 -15.67
CA PRO A 107 7.08 -8.49 -15.33
C PRO A 107 7.52 -8.79 -13.89
N GLY A 108 8.44 -7.96 -13.34
CA GLY A 108 8.99 -8.14 -11.99
C GLY A 108 8.07 -7.69 -10.87
N LEU A 109 6.97 -6.99 -11.18
CA LEU A 109 6.08 -6.38 -10.19
C LEU A 109 5.58 -7.38 -9.15
N SER A 110 5.18 -8.56 -9.58
CA SER A 110 4.53 -9.53 -8.70
C SER A 110 5.50 -10.23 -7.76
N THR A 111 6.72 -10.48 -8.23
CA THR A 111 7.81 -11.01 -7.40
C THR A 111 8.20 -9.99 -6.35
N TRP A 112 8.37 -8.73 -6.77
CA TRP A 112 8.62 -7.62 -5.85
C TRP A 112 7.47 -7.46 -4.85
N TYR A 113 6.22 -7.48 -5.31
CA TYR A 113 5.04 -7.31 -4.48
C TYR A 113 4.94 -8.42 -3.42
N ARG A 114 5.32 -9.66 -3.75
CA ARG A 114 5.36 -10.76 -2.76
C ARG A 114 6.30 -10.47 -1.59
N SER A 115 7.47 -9.88 -1.84
CA SER A 115 8.46 -9.59 -0.78
C SER A 115 8.28 -8.22 -0.12
N HIS A 116 7.52 -7.30 -0.73
CA HIS A 116 7.30 -5.94 -0.26
C HIS A 116 5.86 -5.68 0.20
N SER A 117 5.02 -6.73 0.28
CA SER A 117 3.67 -6.59 0.82
C SER A 117 3.37 -7.51 2.00
N ARG A 118 2.38 -7.09 2.80
CA ARG A 118 1.73 -7.86 3.85
C ARG A 118 0.22 -7.67 3.72
N ILE A 119 -0.48 -8.73 3.33
CA ILE A 119 -1.92 -8.69 3.04
C ILE A 119 -2.65 -9.49 4.12
N TYR A 120 -3.14 -8.78 5.13
CA TYR A 120 -3.88 -9.35 6.24
C TYR A 120 -5.32 -9.63 5.83
N VAL A 121 -5.76 -10.86 6.08
CA VAL A 121 -7.12 -11.31 5.83
C VAL A 121 -7.66 -11.98 7.08
N GLY A 122 -8.89 -11.64 7.45
CA GLY A 122 -9.54 -12.14 8.66
C GLY A 122 -9.58 -13.66 8.71
N GLU A 123 -9.49 -14.23 9.91
CA GLU A 123 -9.44 -15.67 10.14
C GLU A 123 -10.67 -16.40 9.60
N THR A 124 -11.84 -15.78 9.66
CA THR A 124 -13.12 -16.32 9.20
C THR A 124 -13.39 -16.06 7.72
N HIS A 125 -12.43 -15.50 6.98
CA HIS A 125 -12.62 -15.19 5.56
C HIS A 125 -12.70 -16.47 4.71
N THR A 126 -13.61 -16.50 3.73
CA THR A 126 -13.92 -17.68 2.90
C THR A 126 -12.73 -18.23 2.12
N VAL A 127 -11.72 -17.40 1.90
CA VAL A 127 -10.45 -17.75 1.26
C VAL A 127 -9.72 -18.92 1.95
N TRP A 128 -9.92 -19.08 3.25
CA TRP A 128 -9.28 -20.13 4.05
C TRP A 128 -10.05 -21.45 4.03
N ASN A 129 -11.28 -21.46 3.52
CA ASN A 129 -12.15 -22.64 3.55
C ASN A 129 -11.88 -23.63 2.42
N HIS A 130 -11.06 -23.24 1.43
CA HIS A 130 -10.77 -24.05 0.25
C HIS A 130 -9.27 -24.19 0.03
N ASP A 131 -8.74 -25.41 0.20
CA ASP A 131 -7.31 -25.71 0.04
C ASP A 131 -6.75 -25.29 -1.31
N ASP A 132 -7.54 -25.41 -2.38
CA ASP A 132 -7.12 -24.98 -3.72
C ASP A 132 -6.90 -23.47 -3.82
N ILE A 133 -7.72 -22.67 -3.12
CA ILE A 133 -7.57 -21.22 -3.06
C ILE A 133 -6.34 -20.86 -2.22
N VAL A 134 -6.11 -21.54 -1.11
CA VAL A 134 -4.93 -21.34 -0.25
C VAL A 134 -3.65 -21.67 -1.02
N ARG A 135 -3.59 -22.82 -1.70
CA ARG A 135 -2.46 -23.20 -2.57
C ARG A 135 -2.25 -22.20 -3.69
N ARG A 136 -3.33 -21.68 -4.27
CA ARG A 136 -3.27 -20.66 -5.30
C ARG A 136 -2.67 -19.37 -4.75
N ILE A 137 -3.10 -18.91 -3.59
CA ILE A 137 -2.56 -17.71 -2.95
C ILE A 137 -1.07 -17.83 -2.67
N GLN A 138 -0.66 -18.99 -2.16
CA GLN A 138 0.75 -19.27 -1.89
C GLN A 138 1.60 -19.31 -3.16
N LYS A 139 1.04 -19.66 -4.32
CA LYS A 139 1.78 -19.78 -5.59
C LYS A 139 1.62 -18.56 -6.51
N MET A 140 0.57 -17.77 -6.34
CA MET A 140 0.20 -16.70 -7.26
C MET A 140 0.58 -15.30 -6.76
N ARG A 141 0.26 -14.32 -7.59
CA ARG A 141 0.69 -12.91 -7.54
C ARG A 141 -0.11 -12.07 -6.52
N PHE A 142 -0.47 -12.65 -5.36
CA PHE A 142 -1.34 -12.01 -4.36
C PHE A 142 -0.61 -11.21 -3.28
N GLY A 143 0.73 -11.23 -3.27
CA GLY A 143 1.52 -10.67 -2.17
C GLY A 143 1.81 -11.70 -1.09
N SER A 144 2.34 -11.25 0.06
CA SER A 144 2.45 -12.11 1.25
C SER A 144 1.13 -12.07 2.03
N VAL A 145 0.25 -13.03 1.74
CA VAL A 145 -1.06 -13.12 2.40
C VAL A 145 -0.92 -13.77 3.77
N ILE A 146 -1.45 -13.10 4.79
CA ILE A 146 -1.34 -13.50 6.20
C ILE A 146 -2.74 -13.66 6.76
N LYS A 147 -2.99 -14.81 7.40
CA LYS A 147 -4.20 -15.03 8.17
C LYS A 147 -4.10 -14.26 9.48
N ALA A 148 -4.98 -13.31 9.69
CA ALA A 148 -5.07 -12.54 10.93
C ALA A 148 -5.81 -13.36 12.00
N ILE A 149 -5.05 -14.14 12.77
CA ILE A 149 -5.58 -15.00 13.84
C ILE A 149 -6.33 -14.17 14.89
N GLY A 150 -7.50 -14.64 15.32
CA GLY A 150 -8.36 -13.95 16.29
C GLY A 150 -9.09 -12.73 15.73
N CYS A 151 -8.94 -12.41 14.44
CA CYS A 151 -9.55 -11.25 13.81
C CYS A 151 -10.62 -11.68 12.80
N SER A 152 -11.87 -11.29 13.00
CA SER A 152 -13.00 -11.60 12.10
C SER A 152 -13.42 -10.41 11.22
N SER A 153 -12.98 -9.19 11.55
CA SER A 153 -13.33 -7.96 10.83
C SER A 153 -12.10 -7.10 10.53
N VAL A 154 -12.23 -6.16 9.58
CA VAL A 154 -11.18 -5.17 9.32
C VAL A 154 -10.84 -4.36 10.56
N ASP A 155 -11.83 -3.96 11.34
CA ASP A 155 -11.61 -3.21 12.58
C ASP A 155 -10.77 -4.02 13.59
N SER A 156 -11.04 -5.32 13.72
CA SER A 156 -10.22 -6.20 14.57
C SER A 156 -8.79 -6.37 14.02
N MET A 157 -8.63 -6.43 12.69
CA MET A 157 -7.30 -6.49 12.07
C MET A 157 -6.53 -5.19 12.19
N LEU A 158 -7.18 -4.02 12.13
CA LEU A 158 -6.52 -2.74 12.33
C LEU A 158 -6.00 -2.58 13.76
N LYS A 159 -6.67 -3.16 14.75
CA LYS A 159 -6.16 -3.19 16.14
C LYS A 159 -4.81 -3.91 16.24
N LEU A 160 -4.50 -4.84 15.33
CA LEU A 160 -3.19 -5.50 15.28
C LEU A 160 -2.03 -4.52 15.08
N LEU A 161 -2.27 -3.36 14.44
CA LEU A 161 -1.28 -2.30 14.30
C LEU A 161 -0.92 -1.62 15.62
N VAL A 162 -1.85 -1.61 16.59
CA VAL A 162 -1.69 -0.88 17.86
C VAL A 162 -1.23 -1.84 18.96
N HIS A 163 -1.83 -3.02 19.07
CA HIS A 163 -1.42 -4.13 19.95
C HIS A 163 -2.13 -5.42 19.48
N PRO A 164 -1.49 -6.60 19.40
CA PRO A 164 -0.18 -7.01 19.91
C PRO A 164 0.83 -7.45 18.82
N LEU A 165 0.73 -6.99 17.57
CA LEU A 165 1.62 -7.43 16.49
C LEU A 165 2.61 -6.33 16.07
N PRO A 166 3.82 -6.25 16.67
CA PRO A 166 4.89 -5.38 16.18
C PRO A 166 5.37 -5.78 14.78
N GLU A 167 4.98 -6.96 14.28
CA GLU A 167 5.41 -7.50 12.98
C GLU A 167 5.12 -6.58 11.79
N ALA A 168 3.96 -5.90 11.77
CA ALA A 168 3.63 -4.99 10.67
C ALA A 168 4.51 -3.74 10.68
N ILE A 169 4.78 -3.19 11.87
CA ILE A 169 5.64 -2.02 12.06
C ILE A 169 7.10 -2.40 11.79
N ASN A 170 7.58 -3.52 12.34
CA ASN A 170 8.92 -4.04 12.09
C ASN A 170 9.13 -4.29 10.60
N PHE A 171 8.16 -4.90 9.91
CA PHE A 171 8.22 -5.08 8.47
C PHE A 171 8.39 -3.74 7.72
N ILE A 172 7.66 -2.69 8.10
CA ILE A 172 7.81 -1.37 7.49
C ILE A 172 9.20 -0.81 7.77
N ASN A 173 9.66 -0.87 9.03
CA ASN A 173 10.96 -0.37 9.44
C ASN A 173 12.11 -1.08 8.72
N ASP A 174 12.06 -2.42 8.62
CA ASP A 174 13.05 -3.22 7.92
C ASP A 174 13.11 -2.84 6.43
N LYS A 175 11.95 -2.59 5.81
CA LYS A 175 11.88 -2.16 4.41
C LYS A 175 12.39 -0.75 4.19
N ILE A 176 12.14 0.16 5.12
CA ILE A 176 12.69 1.51 5.07
C ILE A 176 14.21 1.47 5.26
N ALA A 177 14.71 0.68 6.23
CA ALA A 177 16.15 0.54 6.47
C ALA A 177 16.87 -0.03 5.24
N ALA A 178 16.39 -1.15 4.69
CA ALA A 178 16.96 -1.74 3.47
C ALA A 178 16.94 -0.77 2.28
N TRP A 179 15.91 0.07 2.17
CA TRP A 179 15.84 1.11 1.14
C TRP A 179 16.86 2.23 1.39
N LYS A 180 17.08 2.65 2.64
CA LYS A 180 18.10 3.64 2.99
C LYS A 180 19.49 3.13 2.67
N ASP A 181 19.81 1.89 3.05
CA ASP A 181 21.11 1.28 2.81
C ASP A 181 21.43 1.23 1.30
N LEU A 182 20.44 0.84 0.49
CA LEU A 182 20.56 0.80 -0.98
C LEU A 182 20.76 2.19 -1.59
N ASN A 183 20.27 3.24 -0.94
CA ASN A 183 20.34 4.63 -1.42
C ASN A 183 21.29 5.51 -0.60
N SER A 184 22.16 4.91 0.23
CA SER A 184 23.09 5.61 1.12
C SER A 184 23.94 6.63 0.39
N SER A 185 24.45 6.29 -0.81
CA SER A 185 25.22 7.20 -1.67
C SER A 185 24.47 8.46 -2.12
N TYR A 186 23.13 8.43 -2.13
CA TYR A 186 22.29 9.57 -2.53
C TYR A 186 21.76 10.37 -1.34
N LEU A 187 21.80 9.79 -0.14
CA LEU A 187 21.24 10.40 1.06
C LEU A 187 22.24 11.36 1.74
N GLY A 188 23.52 11.33 1.34
CA GLY A 188 24.60 12.09 1.99
C GLY A 188 24.90 11.55 3.39
N ASP A 189 26.16 11.56 3.80
CA ASP A 189 26.49 11.32 5.20
C ASP A 189 26.22 12.63 5.97
N PRO A 190 25.26 12.68 6.91
CA PRO A 190 25.00 13.91 7.66
C PRO A 190 26.19 14.35 8.53
N ASP A 191 27.17 13.49 8.77
CA ASP A 191 28.36 13.77 9.59
C ASP A 191 29.52 14.45 8.84
N GLU A 192 29.51 14.52 7.50
CA GLU A 192 30.63 15.09 6.74
C GLU A 192 30.60 16.63 6.59
N THR A 193 29.51 17.31 7.00
CA THR A 193 29.35 18.76 6.80
C THR A 193 29.75 19.65 7.98
N GLU A 194 30.11 19.11 9.14
CA GLU A 194 30.44 19.92 10.33
C GLU A 194 31.93 20.30 10.47
N ASP A 195 32.83 19.69 9.69
CA ASP A 195 34.29 19.91 9.86
C ASP A 195 34.89 21.03 8.98
N GLU A 196 34.15 21.60 8.02
CA GLU A 196 34.70 22.60 7.08
C GLU A 196 34.48 24.09 7.49
N GLU A 197 33.69 24.40 8.52
CA GLU A 197 33.44 25.80 8.94
C GLU A 197 34.43 26.36 10.00
N MET A 198 35.43 25.59 10.44
CA MET A 198 36.39 26.04 11.48
C MET A 198 37.76 26.50 10.95
N THR A 199 37.93 26.64 9.63
CA THR A 199 39.15 27.21 9.05
C THR A 199 38.83 28.26 7.98
N GLY A 200 38.59 29.50 8.41
CA GLY A 200 38.42 30.66 7.52
C GLY A 200 38.49 31.98 8.26
#